data_AF-A0A317GET3-F1
#
_entry.id   AF-A0A317GET3-F1
#
_cell.length_a   1.000
_cell.length_b   1.000
_cell.length_c   1.000
_cell.angle_alpha   90.00
_cell.angle_beta   90.00
_cell.angle_gamma   90.00
#
_symmetry.space_group_name_H-M   'P 1'
#
loop_
_entity.id
_entity.type
_entity.pdbx_description
1 polymer ?
#
loop_
_entity_poly.entity_id
_entity_poly.type
_entity_poly.pdbx_seq_one_letter_code
_entity_poly.pdbx_strand_id
1 'polypeptide(L)' 'MKQLVLPIKDSYVLSEVQDTLLHNFKAGIRNYTIFQVGKATLLRVSDVLRLQQSDVFNEYGEIKRNAYIKDAVCKIKLEK' A
#
# COMPACT_ATOMS: atom_id res chain seq x y z
N MET A 1 -21.08 -1.20 -19.91
CA MET A 1 -20.28 -2.39 -19.62
C MET A 1 -19.96 -2.41 -18.13
N LYS A 2 -20.34 -3.45 -17.38
CA LYS A 2 -19.95 -3.60 -15.97
C LYS A 2 -18.64 -4.38 -15.92
N GLN A 3 -17.57 -3.75 -15.46
CA GLN A 3 -16.28 -4.42 -15.31
C GLN A 3 -16.34 -5.33 -14.08
N LEU A 4 -16.22 -6.64 -14.30
CA LEU A 4 -16.17 -7.63 -13.23
C LEU A 4 -14.74 -7.63 -12.67
N VAL A 5 -14.55 -7.10 -11.46
CA VAL A 5 -13.23 -7.06 -10.80
C VAL A 5 -13.13 -8.27 -9.88
N LEU A 6 -12.25 -9.21 -10.22
CA LEU A 6 -12.01 -10.42 -9.44
C LEU A 6 -10.69 -10.30 -8.64
N PRO A 7 -10.57 -10.98 -7.49
CA PRO A 7 -9.30 -11.05 -6.76
C PRO A 7 -8.22 -11.75 -7.59
N ILE A 8 -6.97 -11.31 -7.42
CA ILE A 8 -5.81 -12.00 -7.99
C ILE A 8 -5.59 -13.29 -7.21
N LYS A 9 -5.68 -14.43 -7.90
CA LYS A 9 -5.50 -15.77 -7.31
C LYS A 9 -4.16 -16.41 -7.64
N ASP A 10 -3.55 -15.98 -8.75
CA ASP A 10 -2.32 -16.55 -9.28
C ASP A 10 -1.10 -15.73 -8.83
N SER A 11 -0.10 -16.42 -8.28
CA SER A 11 1.18 -15.83 -7.87
C SER A 11 2.02 -15.33 -9.04
N TYR A 12 1.91 -15.96 -10.22
CA TYR A 12 2.65 -15.53 -11.42
C TYR A 12 2.13 -14.16 -11.91
N VAL A 13 0.81 -14.04 -12.00
CA VAL A 13 0.14 -12.76 -12.33
C VAL A 13 0.50 -11.70 -11.29
N LEU A 14 0.59 -12.06 -10.01
CA LEU A 14 1.02 -11.13 -8.96
C LEU A 14 2.45 -10.62 -9.18
N SER A 15 3.40 -11.51 -9.52
CA SER A 15 4.77 -11.11 -9.83
C SER A 15 4.87 -10.23 -11.07
N GLU A 16 4.14 -10.54 -12.14
CA GLU A 16 4.12 -9.72 -13.35
C GLU A 16 3.58 -8.30 -13.07
N VAL A 17 2.54 -8.18 -12.24
CA VAL A 17 2.01 -6.88 -11.83
C VAL A 17 3.03 -6.10 -11.01
N GLN A 18 3.74 -6.77 -10.08
CA GLN A 18 4.80 -6.13 -9.30
C GLN A 18 5.94 -5.63 -10.18
N ASP A 19 6.40 -6.46 -11.13
CA ASP A 19 7.47 -6.10 -12.06
C ASP A 19 7.04 -4.98 -13.00
N THR A 20 5.81 -5.03 -13.50
CA THR A 20 5.25 -3.97 -14.34
C THR A 20 5.19 -2.65 -13.59
N LEU A 21 4.76 -2.67 -12.31
CA LEU A 21 4.72 -1.47 -11.48
C LEU A 21 6.13 -0.96 -11.17
N LEU A 22 7.10 -1.84 -10.93
CA LEU A 22 8.47 -1.45 -10.59
C LEU A 22 9.20 -0.80 -11.78
N HIS A 23 9.04 -1.34 -12.99
CA HIS A 23 9.79 -0.92 -14.17
C HIS A 23 9.11 0.19 -14.99
N ASN A 24 7.95 0.71 -14.57
CA ASN A 24 7.23 1.77 -15.31
C ASN A 24 7.77 3.18 -14.98
N PHE A 25 8.23 3.90 -16.01
CA PHE A 25 9.17 5.03 -15.90
C PHE A 25 8.64 6.29 -15.21
N LYS A 26 7.32 6.54 -15.18
CA LYS A 26 6.77 7.86 -14.77
C LYS A 26 6.21 7.92 -13.34
N ALA A 27 5.73 6.80 -12.80
CA ALA A 27 5.14 6.71 -11.45
C ALA A 27 5.33 5.32 -10.81
N GLY A 28 6.24 4.49 -11.36
CA GLY A 28 6.35 3.07 -11.05
C GLY A 28 6.60 2.80 -9.57
N ILE A 29 7.66 3.40 -9.01
CA ILE A 29 8.03 3.21 -7.59
C ILE A 29 6.89 3.63 -6.66
N ARG A 30 6.25 4.78 -6.92
CA ARG A 30 5.11 5.24 -6.10
C ARG A 30 3.96 4.25 -6.13
N ASN A 31 3.58 3.79 -7.32
CA ASN A 31 2.46 2.86 -7.49
C ASN A 31 2.80 1.47 -6.94
N TYR A 32 4.05 1.04 -7.07
CA TYR A 32 4.59 -0.17 -6.47
C TYR A 32 4.52 -0.11 -4.94
N THR A 33 4.95 0.99 -4.32
CA THR A 33 4.87 1.18 -2.87
C THR A 33 3.41 1.16 -2.39
N ILE A 34 2.50 1.82 -3.09
CA ILE A 34 1.05 1.79 -2.76
C ILE A 34 0.51 0.35 -2.82
N PHE A 35 0.88 -0.40 -3.86
CA PHE A 35 0.47 -1.80 -4.03
C PHE A 35 1.02 -2.71 -2.91
N GLN A 36 2.29 -2.55 -2.56
CA GLN A 36 2.93 -3.33 -1.51
C GLN A 36 2.36 -3.02 -0.12
N VAL A 37 2.13 -1.73 0.19
CA VAL A 37 1.48 -1.31 1.43
C VAL A 37 0.05 -1.84 1.49
N GLY A 38 -0.72 -1.74 0.41
CA GLY A 38 -2.07 -2.30 0.34
C GLY A 38 -2.10 -3.81 0.55
N LYS A 39 -1.14 -4.54 -0.03
CA LYS A 39 -1.01 -5.99 0.18
C LYS A 39 -0.66 -6.36 1.62
N ALA A 40 0.30 -5.66 2.23
CA ALA A 40 0.75 -5.94 3.60
C ALA A 40 -0.29 -5.59 4.66
N THR A 41 -1.09 -4.55 4.42
CA THR A 41 -2.07 -4.03 5.38
C THR A 41 -3.51 -4.44 5.10
N LEU A 42 -3.76 -5.05 3.93
CA LEU A 42 -5.09 -5.37 3.39
C LEU A 42 -6.03 -4.15 3.32
N LEU A 43 -5.45 -2.95 3.22
CA LEU A 43 -6.18 -1.69 3.11
C LEU A 43 -6.62 -1.41 1.67
N ARG A 44 -7.71 -0.65 1.53
CA ARG A 44 -8.12 -0.14 0.22
C ARG A 44 -7.14 0.93 -0.22
N VAL A 45 -6.97 1.06 -1.54
CA VAL A 45 -6.06 2.07 -2.14
C VAL A 45 -6.44 3.48 -1.68
N SER A 46 -7.72 3.79 -1.53
CA SER A 46 -8.19 5.08 -1.00
C SER A 46 -7.64 5.38 0.38
N ASP A 47 -7.52 4.37 1.25
CA ASP A 47 -7.08 4.54 2.62
C ASP A 47 -5.56 4.75 2.67
N VAL A 48 -4.83 4.03 1.81
CA VAL A 48 -3.37 4.20 1.64
C VAL A 48 -3.05 5.60 1.10
N LEU A 49 -3.85 6.13 0.17
CA LEU A 49 -3.66 7.47 -0.39
C LEU A 49 -3.94 8.61 0.61
N ARG A 50 -4.69 8.34 1.70
CA ARG A 50 -4.98 9.32 2.75
C ARG A 50 -3.92 9.35 3.86
N LEU A 51 -2.95 8.42 3.84
CA LEU A 51 -1.87 8.37 4.84
C LEU A 51 -0.99 9.61 4.74
N GLN A 52 -0.77 10.27 5.87
CA GLN A 52 0.16 11.38 5.98
C GLN A 52 1.49 10.90 6.55
N GLN A 53 2.57 11.64 6.26
CA GLN A 53 3.89 11.34 6.80
C GLN A 53 3.87 11.36 8.35
N SER A 54 3.08 12.25 8.96
CA SER A 54 2.87 12.34 10.41
C SER A 54 2.24 11.08 11.02
N ASP A 55 1.54 10.27 10.23
CA ASP A 55 0.90 9.04 10.71
C ASP A 55 1.91 7.89 10.82
N VAL A 56 2.95 7.92 9.99
CA VAL A 56 3.97 6.87 9.87
C VAL A 56 5.24 7.19 10.65
N PHE A 57 5.65 8.47 10.65
CA PHE A 57 6.90 8.92 11.25
C PHE A 57 6.66 9.71 12.54
N ASN A 58 7.61 9.62 13.46
CA ASN A 58 7.75 10.48 14.63
C ASN A 58 8.43 11.81 14.26
N GLU A 59 8.39 12.78 15.17
CA GLU A 59 9.06 14.09 15.03
C GLU A 59 10.59 13.95 14.84
N TYR A 60 11.16 12.86 15.33
CA TYR A 60 12.58 12.50 15.17
C TYR A 60 12.90 11.76 13.86
N GLY A 61 11.92 11.57 12.97
CA GLY A 61 12.08 10.84 11.71
C GLY A 61 12.08 9.31 11.84
N GLU A 62 11.79 8.77 13.02
CA GLU A 62 11.70 7.32 13.25
C GLU A 62 10.33 6.76 12.85
N ILE A 63 10.29 5.52 12.37
CA ILE A 63 9.04 4.83 12.02
C ILE A 63 8.31 4.40 13.30
N LYS A 64 7.03 4.79 13.41
CA LYS A 64 6.14 4.36 14.48
C LYS A 64 5.87 2.86 14.40
N ARG A 65 5.94 2.13 15.52
CA ARG A 65 5.60 0.69 15.55
C ARG A 65 4.16 0.41 15.07
N ASN A 66 3.25 1.31 15.39
CA ASN A 66 1.85 1.24 14.97
C ASN A 66 1.42 2.58 14.38
N ALA A 67 0.83 2.55 13.19
CA ALA A 67 0.15 3.70 12.60
C ALA A 67 -1.38 3.50 12.66
N TYR A 68 -2.11 4.59 12.89
CA TYR A 68 -3.57 4.59 13.07
C TYR A 68 -4.21 5.56 12.08
N ILE A 69 -5.21 5.09 11.34
CA ILE A 69 -6.00 5.93 10.43
C ILE A 69 -7.24 6.40 11.19
N LYS A 70 -7.51 7.72 11.17
CA LYS A 70 -8.56 8.37 11.99
C LYS A 70 -10.00 7.89 11.71
N ASP A 71 -10.27 7.26 10.57
CA ASP A 71 -11.65 6.95 10.14
C ASP A 71 -12.10 5.48 10.29
N ALA A 72 -11.21 4.55 10.61
CA ALA A 72 -11.62 3.18 10.93
C ALA A 72 -10.53 2.44 11.69
N VAL A 73 -10.96 1.58 12.61
CA VAL A 73 -10.26 0.68 13.55
C VAL A 73 -9.14 -0.18 12.93
N CYS A 74 -8.15 0.40 12.25
CA CYS A 74 -7.09 -0.32 11.58
C CYS A 74 -5.72 0.07 12.16
N LYS A 75 -5.07 -0.93 12.77
CA LYS A 75 -3.70 -0.85 13.26
C LYS A 75 -2.78 -1.32 12.15
N ILE A 76 -1.99 -0.43 11.56
CA ILE A 76 -0.93 -0.82 10.65
C ILE A 76 0.28 -1.19 11.50
N LYS A 77 0.65 -2.47 11.53
CA LYS A 77 1.93 -2.92 12.10
C LYS A 77 3.04 -2.59 11.11
N LEU A 78 3.97 -1.75 11.54
CA LEU A 78 5.18 -1.43 10.78
C LEU A 78 6.34 -2.17 11.47
N GLU A 79 6.72 -3.32 10.94
CA GLU A 79 7.95 -4.03 11.34
C GLU A 79 9.10 -3.63 10.41
N LYS A 80 10.29 -3.46 11.00
CA LYS A 80 11.53 -3.10 10.31
C LYS A 80 12.12 -4.30 9.56
#